data_AF-A0A420I418-F1
#
_entry.id   AF-A0A420I418-F1
#
_cell.length_a   1.000
_cell.length_b   1.000
_cell.length_c   1.000
_cell.angle_alpha   90.00
_cell.angle_beta   90.00
_cell.angle_gamma   90.00
#
_symmetry.space_group_name_H-M   'P 1'
#
loop_
_entity.id
_entity.type
_entity.pdbx_description
1 polymer ?
#
loop_
_entity_poly.entity_id
_entity_poly.type
_entity_poly.pdbx_seq_one_letter_code
_entity_poly.pdbx_strand_id
1 'polypeptide(L)'
;MPGSQPILRRTILNYRFRPNNNISSTLPHTIVPWTNYCISTASRFKIQNCNNTSSIPRILIRNFSYSTNDSSKKEVSNTNNTELTLDWNTFFQLRKKRRLYQQFFSFTASLGGVISATQILMHSDIEAFLSVSQIPLDPFITLGLVTFTCGGLGWLLGPAAGTALFNWKNRELRAQIELREKEFYRRVRRYRVDPSNSSMANPVPDYYGEKVSSVHDYRQWLKDCRAFNKKRTTYLK
;
A
#
# COMPACT_ATOMS: atom_id res chain seq x y z
N MET A 1 79.71 -12.12 -22.41
CA MET A 1 79.33 -10.81 -23.00
C MET A 1 78.04 -10.34 -22.34
N PRO A 2 78.03 -9.12 -21.78
CA PRO A 2 76.96 -8.58 -20.94
C PRO A 2 75.98 -7.69 -21.72
N GLY A 3 74.85 -7.35 -21.08
CA GLY A 3 74.01 -6.19 -21.42
C GLY A 3 72.53 -6.56 -21.51
N SER A 4 71.56 -5.84 -20.95
CA SER A 4 71.54 -4.61 -20.19
C SER A 4 70.13 -4.50 -19.56
N GLN A 5 70.02 -4.29 -18.24
CA GLN A 5 68.90 -3.53 -17.65
C GLN A 5 69.01 -2.07 -18.17
N PRO A 6 68.02 -1.12 -18.10
CA PRO A 6 67.22 -0.86 -16.89
C PRO A 6 65.84 -0.12 -17.09
N ILE A 7 65.31 0.34 -15.96
CA ILE A 7 64.54 1.59 -15.71
C ILE A 7 63.05 1.44 -15.37
N LEU A 8 62.83 1.40 -14.06
CA LEU A 8 61.64 1.86 -13.34
C LEU A 8 61.31 3.33 -13.67
N ARG A 9 60.03 3.63 -13.93
CA ARG A 9 59.48 4.97 -13.66
C ARG A 9 58.21 4.88 -12.82
N ARG A 10 58.38 5.15 -11.53
CA ARG A 10 57.36 5.69 -10.63
C ARG A 10 56.93 7.06 -11.16
N THR A 11 55.63 7.31 -11.21
CA THR A 11 55.08 8.67 -11.13
C THR A 11 54.14 8.73 -9.94
N ILE A 12 54.62 9.43 -8.92
CA ILE A 12 53.94 9.79 -7.68
C ILE A 12 53.24 11.12 -7.96
N LEU A 13 51.91 11.17 -7.82
CA LEU A 13 51.20 12.44 -7.64
C LEU A 13 50.97 12.62 -6.13
N ASN A 14 51.88 13.40 -5.54
CA ASN A 14 51.73 13.99 -4.22
C ASN A 14 50.96 15.31 -4.39
N TYR A 15 49.83 15.45 -3.69
CA TYR A 15 49.49 16.74 -3.09
C TYR A 15 49.11 16.50 -1.63
N ARG A 16 49.86 17.19 -0.78
CA ARG A 16 49.89 17.15 0.68
C ARG A 16 49.28 18.45 1.15
N PHE A 17 48.28 18.43 2.05
CA PHE A 17 48.05 19.57 2.94
C PHE A 17 47.59 19.11 4.33
N ARG A 18 48.12 19.84 5.31
CA ARG A 18 48.27 19.59 6.76
C ARG A 18 46.95 19.60 7.55
N PRO A 19 46.97 19.02 8.78
CA PRO A 19 45.91 19.16 9.77
C PRO A 19 46.01 20.49 10.51
N ASN A 20 44.87 21.03 10.94
CA ASN A 20 44.81 22.12 11.91
C ASN A 20 43.89 21.72 13.06
N ASN A 21 44.50 21.41 14.20
CA ASN A 21 43.85 21.22 15.49
C ASN A 21 44.10 22.52 16.27
N ASN A 22 43.04 23.14 16.82
CA ASN A 22 43.04 23.94 18.06
C ASN A 22 41.73 24.71 18.17
N ILE A 23 40.73 24.19 18.91
CA ILE A 23 39.87 24.97 19.81
C ILE A 23 39.48 24.06 20.98
N SER A 24 39.95 24.41 22.18
CA SER A 24 39.56 23.82 23.47
C SER A 24 38.45 24.63 24.13
N SER A 25 37.69 23.94 25.00
CA SER A 25 36.76 24.41 26.05
C SER A 25 35.43 25.01 25.55
N THR A 26 34.26 24.46 25.88
CA THR A 26 33.74 24.22 27.24
C THR A 26 32.68 23.09 27.26
N LEU A 27 32.68 22.31 28.36
CA LEU A 27 31.67 21.30 28.78
C LEU A 27 30.45 22.01 29.44
N PRO A 28 29.27 21.38 29.73
CA PRO A 28 29.11 19.96 30.07
C PRO A 28 27.86 19.20 29.56
N HIS A 29 28.03 17.88 29.55
CA HIS A 29 27.10 16.77 29.81
C HIS A 29 25.60 17.06 29.98
N THR A 30 24.76 16.42 29.16
CA THR A 30 23.67 15.53 29.59
C THR A 30 23.24 14.66 28.39
N ILE A 31 23.47 13.35 28.48
CA ILE A 31 22.91 12.33 27.57
C ILE A 31 21.96 11.49 28.42
N VAL A 32 20.65 11.54 28.12
CA VAL A 32 19.67 10.48 28.42
C VAL A 32 18.43 10.68 27.53
N PRO A 33 17.67 9.60 27.25
CA PRO A 33 17.17 9.28 25.92
C PRO A 33 15.75 9.75 25.64
N TRP A 34 15.45 9.94 24.35
CA TRP A 34 14.08 10.03 23.85
C TRP A 34 13.40 8.66 24.02
N THR A 35 12.51 8.58 25.00
CA THR A 35 11.59 7.46 25.18
C THR A 35 10.52 7.53 24.09
N ASN A 36 10.72 6.77 23.02
CA ASN A 36 9.61 6.42 22.13
C ASN A 36 8.74 5.38 22.84
N TYR A 37 7.62 5.83 23.40
CA TYR A 37 6.54 4.95 23.80
C TYR A 37 5.95 4.28 22.54
N CYS A 38 6.44 3.08 22.23
CA CYS A 38 5.75 2.16 21.34
C CYS A 38 4.55 1.58 22.09
N ILE A 39 3.36 2.16 21.90
CA ILE A 39 2.11 1.48 22.23
C ILE A 39 1.94 0.37 21.20
N SER A 40 2.41 -0.82 21.57
CA SER A 40 2.15 -2.07 20.88
C SER A 40 0.73 -2.52 21.19
N THR A 41 -0.23 -2.16 20.32
CA THR A 41 -1.52 -2.84 20.24
C THR A 41 -1.46 -3.83 19.09
N ALA A 42 -0.79 -4.95 19.36
CA ALA A 42 -0.77 -6.11 18.49
C ALA A 42 -2.11 -6.87 18.62
N SER A 43 -3.14 -6.41 17.90
CA SER A 43 -4.36 -7.19 17.67
C SER A 43 -4.06 -8.31 16.69
N ARG A 44 -3.60 -9.47 17.20
CA ARG A 44 -3.47 -10.70 16.41
C ARG A 44 -4.85 -11.22 16.01
N PHE A 45 -5.34 -10.86 14.83
CA PHE A 45 -6.40 -11.63 14.18
C PHE A 45 -5.80 -12.97 13.68
N LYS A 46 -6.08 -14.03 14.44
CA LYS A 46 -5.77 -15.42 14.11
C LYS A 46 -6.69 -15.84 12.97
N ILE A 47 -6.20 -15.78 11.73
CA ILE A 47 -6.87 -16.41 10.59
C ILE A 47 -6.78 -17.91 10.81
N GLN A 48 -7.90 -18.54 11.13
CA GLN A 48 -8.03 -19.98 11.20
C GLN A 48 -7.87 -20.57 9.80
N ASN A 49 -6.95 -21.52 9.70
CA ASN A 49 -6.65 -22.29 8.52
C ASN A 49 -7.71 -23.40 8.38
N CYS A 50 -8.68 -23.25 7.49
CA CYS A 50 -9.62 -24.31 7.12
C CYS A 50 -9.05 -25.11 5.94
N ASN A 51 -8.42 -26.24 6.27
CA ASN A 51 -8.02 -27.26 5.31
C ASN A 51 -9.27 -28.05 4.86
N ASN A 52 -9.94 -27.59 3.81
CA ASN A 52 -10.95 -28.41 3.13
C ASN A 52 -10.29 -29.13 1.95
N THR A 53 -10.04 -30.41 2.15
CA THR A 53 -9.76 -31.38 1.09
C THR A 53 -10.98 -31.51 0.21
N SER A 54 -10.93 -30.93 -1.00
CA SER A 54 -11.89 -31.24 -2.05
C SER A 54 -11.13 -31.61 -3.33
N SER A 55 -11.56 -32.74 -3.85
CA SER A 55 -11.07 -33.53 -4.96
C SER A 55 -11.04 -32.79 -6.29
N ILE A 56 -9.94 -32.99 -7.01
CA ILE A 56 -9.62 -32.48 -8.35
C ILE A 56 -10.50 -33.17 -9.42
N PRO A 57 -11.09 -32.44 -10.37
CA PRO A 57 -11.30 -32.94 -11.73
C PRO A 57 -10.22 -32.40 -12.68
N ARG A 58 -9.51 -33.32 -13.34
CA ARG A 58 -8.58 -33.02 -14.46
C ARG A 58 -9.40 -32.53 -15.65
N ILE A 59 -9.12 -31.32 -16.12
CA ILE A 59 -9.61 -30.83 -17.41
C ILE A 59 -8.41 -30.43 -18.26
N LEU A 60 -8.48 -30.86 -19.52
CA LEU A 60 -7.42 -30.95 -20.52
C LEU A 60 -6.82 -29.59 -20.89
N ILE A 61 -5.50 -29.60 -21.08
CA ILE A 61 -4.65 -28.49 -21.48
C ILE A 61 -4.90 -28.18 -22.95
N ARG A 62 -5.32 -26.96 -23.28
CA ARG A 62 -5.26 -26.41 -24.64
C ARG A 62 -4.16 -25.38 -24.72
N ASN A 63 -3.03 -25.74 -25.32
CA ASN A 63 -1.94 -24.83 -25.62
C ASN A 63 -2.36 -23.87 -26.75
N PHE A 64 -2.41 -22.58 -26.47
CA PHE A 64 -2.63 -21.55 -27.47
C PHE A 64 -1.29 -20.91 -27.83
N SER A 65 -0.77 -21.27 -29.00
CA SER A 65 0.43 -20.68 -29.59
C SER A 65 0.10 -19.27 -30.09
N TYR A 66 0.76 -18.25 -29.56
CA TYR A 66 0.72 -16.91 -30.13
C TYR A 66 1.97 -16.71 -31.00
N SER A 67 1.73 -16.49 -32.30
CA SER A 67 2.74 -16.07 -33.27
C SER A 67 3.25 -14.68 -32.92
N THR A 68 4.57 -14.50 -32.92
CA THR A 68 5.24 -13.22 -32.70
C THR A 68 5.41 -12.52 -34.05
N ASN A 69 4.61 -11.49 -34.32
CA ASN A 69 4.95 -10.51 -35.35
C ASN A 69 5.73 -9.36 -34.69
N ASP A 70 7.02 -9.34 -34.99
CA ASP A 70 7.93 -8.23 -34.75
C ASP A 70 7.63 -7.10 -35.75
N SER A 71 7.49 -5.87 -35.26
CA SER A 71 7.53 -4.64 -36.07
C SER A 71 7.82 -3.43 -35.19
N SER A 72 9.12 -3.17 -35.06
CA SER A 72 9.81 -1.88 -35.08
C SER A 72 8.99 -0.57 -35.18
N LYS A 73 9.20 0.30 -34.17
CA LYS A 73 9.30 1.78 -34.18
C LYS A 73 8.09 2.65 -34.59
N LYS A 74 7.59 3.46 -33.63
CA LYS A 74 7.86 4.93 -33.53
C LYS A 74 7.20 5.58 -32.31
N GLU A 75 7.76 6.70 -31.93
CA GLU A 75 7.51 7.51 -30.73
C GLU A 75 6.39 8.56 -30.95
N VAL A 76 5.71 8.91 -29.84
CA VAL A 76 4.90 10.12 -29.55
C VAL A 76 3.55 10.33 -30.27
N SER A 77 2.45 10.21 -29.51
CA SER A 77 1.58 11.35 -29.14
C SER A 77 0.34 10.87 -28.35
N ASN A 78 0.11 11.49 -27.19
CA ASN A 78 -1.16 11.41 -26.48
C ASN A 78 -2.21 12.20 -27.27
N THR A 79 -3.20 11.56 -27.86
CA THR A 79 -4.54 12.14 -28.10
C THR A 79 -5.55 11.01 -28.24
N ASN A 80 -6.63 11.15 -27.50
CA ASN A 80 -7.73 10.21 -27.31
C ASN A 80 -8.43 9.86 -28.63
N ASN A 81 -8.88 8.60 -28.73
CA ASN A 81 -9.85 8.00 -29.66
C ASN A 81 -9.29 6.83 -30.50
N THR A 82 -8.93 5.76 -29.81
CA THR A 82 -9.17 4.39 -30.28
C THR A 82 -9.84 3.63 -29.13
N GLU A 83 -10.83 2.81 -29.48
CA GLU A 83 -11.83 2.21 -28.58
C GLU A 83 -11.31 1.69 -27.22
N LEU A 84 -11.92 2.19 -26.15
CA LEU A 84 -12.25 1.47 -24.91
C LEU A 84 -11.13 0.79 -24.10
N THR A 85 -9.88 1.25 -24.17
CA THR A 85 -8.83 0.73 -23.27
C THR A 85 -8.26 1.80 -22.31
N LEU A 86 -8.73 1.75 -21.07
CA LEU A 86 -8.35 2.63 -19.94
C LEU A 86 -6.82 2.79 -19.76
N ASP A 87 -6.26 4.00 -19.77
CA ASP A 87 -4.82 4.24 -19.55
C ASP A 87 -4.32 3.69 -18.18
N TRP A 88 -3.04 3.29 -18.10
CA TRP A 88 -2.41 2.78 -16.88
C TRP A 88 -2.42 3.78 -15.74
N ASN A 89 -2.17 5.07 -16.00
CA ASN A 89 -2.17 6.07 -14.94
C ASN A 89 -3.59 6.23 -14.38
N THR A 90 -4.59 6.30 -15.25
CA THR A 90 -6.00 6.38 -14.88
C THR A 90 -6.46 5.14 -14.12
N PHE A 91 -6.06 3.94 -14.56
CA PHE A 91 -6.34 2.67 -13.87
C PHE A 91 -5.84 2.68 -12.42
N PHE A 92 -4.59 3.07 -12.22
CA PHE A 92 -3.97 3.11 -10.91
C PHE A 92 -4.61 4.17 -9.99
N GLN A 93 -4.96 5.34 -10.56
CA GLN A 93 -5.73 6.34 -9.82
C GLN A 93 -7.12 5.83 -9.40
N LEU A 94 -7.82 5.09 -10.27
CA LEU A 94 -9.12 4.51 -9.95
C LEU A 94 -9.02 3.48 -8.81
N ARG A 95 -7.95 2.68 -8.79
CA ARG A 95 -7.66 1.74 -7.68
C ARG A 95 -7.43 2.48 -6.36
N LYS A 96 -6.67 3.58 -6.37
CA LYS A 96 -6.44 4.44 -5.19
C LYS A 96 -7.74 5.06 -4.69
N LYS A 97 -8.55 5.58 -5.62
CA LYS A 97 -9.85 6.21 -5.32
C LYS A 97 -10.81 5.23 -4.65
N ARG A 98 -10.90 3.96 -5.08
CA ARG A 98 -11.81 2.96 -4.48
C ARG A 98 -11.62 2.84 -2.95
N ARG A 99 -10.37 2.75 -2.48
CA ARG A 99 -10.05 2.65 -1.03
C ARG A 99 -10.27 3.96 -0.29
N LEU A 100 -10.04 5.10 -0.95
CA LEU A 100 -10.30 6.42 -0.37
C LEU A 100 -11.80 6.67 -0.21
N TYR A 101 -12.62 6.25 -1.17
CA TYR A 101 -14.07 6.37 -1.06
C TYR A 101 -14.62 5.61 0.15
N GLN A 102 -14.16 4.38 0.39
CA GLN A 102 -14.59 3.63 1.57
C GLN A 102 -14.23 4.34 2.88
N GLN A 103 -12.99 4.82 3.02
CA GLN A 103 -12.55 5.53 4.22
C GLN A 103 -13.26 6.88 4.39
N PHE A 104 -13.37 7.64 3.31
CA PHE A 104 -14.03 8.95 3.31
C PHE A 104 -15.50 8.82 3.67
N PHE A 105 -16.24 7.90 3.03
CA PHE A 105 -17.64 7.69 3.33
C PHE A 105 -17.88 7.17 4.74
N SER A 106 -17.00 6.32 5.28
CA SER A 106 -17.07 5.88 6.68
C SER A 106 -16.91 7.05 7.64
N PHE A 107 -15.94 7.92 7.38
CA PHE A 107 -15.70 9.10 8.18
C PHE A 107 -16.86 10.10 8.09
N THR A 108 -17.32 10.42 6.89
CA THR A 108 -18.43 11.36 6.69
C THR A 108 -19.75 10.81 7.21
N ALA A 109 -20.00 9.51 7.09
CA ALA A 109 -21.23 8.90 7.61
C ALA A 109 -21.22 8.84 9.14
N SER A 110 -20.05 8.68 9.78
CA SER A 110 -19.92 8.82 11.23
C SER A 110 -20.23 10.25 11.70
N LEU A 111 -19.63 11.25 11.04
CA LEU A 111 -19.94 12.66 11.28
C LEU A 111 -21.43 12.97 11.04
N GLY A 112 -22.00 12.46 9.95
CA GLY A 112 -23.42 12.59 9.63
C GLY A 112 -24.32 11.94 10.68
N GLY A 113 -23.91 10.78 11.22
CA GLY A 113 -24.57 10.11 12.34
C GLY A 113 -24.60 11.00 13.58
N VAL A 114 -23.44 11.52 14.00
CA VAL A 114 -23.34 12.45 15.15
C VAL A 114 -24.21 13.70 14.92
N ILE A 115 -24.13 14.32 13.74
CA ILE A 115 -24.97 15.49 13.41
C ILE A 115 -26.45 15.14 13.49
N SER A 116 -26.86 14.00 12.93
CA SER A 116 -28.24 13.55 12.97
C SER A 116 -28.71 13.26 14.40
N ALA A 117 -27.88 12.65 15.24
CA ALA A 117 -28.17 12.42 16.65
C ALA A 117 -28.37 13.74 17.38
N THR A 118 -27.47 14.72 17.18
CA THR A 118 -27.62 16.05 17.78
C THR A 118 -28.91 16.72 17.29
N GLN A 119 -29.22 16.65 16.00
CA GLN A 119 -30.47 17.23 15.47
C GLN A 119 -31.71 16.58 16.10
N ILE A 120 -31.72 15.26 16.23
CA ILE A 120 -32.81 14.53 16.89
C ILE A 120 -32.92 15.00 18.35
N LEU A 121 -31.81 15.01 19.09
CA LEU A 121 -31.76 15.43 20.50
C LEU A 121 -32.18 16.89 20.72
N MET A 122 -31.93 17.78 19.75
CA MET A 122 -32.37 19.18 19.83
C MET A 122 -33.88 19.36 19.57
N HIS A 123 -34.50 18.49 18.77
CA HIS A 123 -35.93 18.58 18.42
C HIS A 123 -36.83 17.67 19.26
N SER A 124 -36.28 16.60 19.85
CA SER A 124 -37.01 15.67 20.70
C SER A 124 -36.97 16.11 22.16
N ASP A 125 -38.08 15.97 22.87
CA ASP A 125 -38.10 16.09 24.33
C ASP A 125 -37.17 15.03 24.94
N ILE A 126 -36.04 15.50 25.47
CA ILE A 126 -34.93 14.68 25.98
C ILE A 126 -35.43 13.74 27.09
N GLU A 127 -36.44 14.19 27.86
CA GLU A 127 -37.11 13.43 28.92
C GLU A 127 -37.86 12.18 28.41
N ALA A 128 -38.44 12.23 27.21
CA ALA A 128 -39.12 11.08 26.60
C ALA A 128 -38.11 10.02 26.11
N PHE A 129 -36.94 10.46 25.64
CA PHE A 129 -35.88 9.55 25.20
C PHE A 129 -35.15 8.92 26.39
N LEU A 130 -34.90 9.69 27.46
CA LEU A 130 -34.28 9.23 28.70
C LEU A 130 -35.20 8.31 29.50
N SER A 131 -36.52 8.52 29.48
CA SER A 131 -37.47 7.64 30.19
C SER A 131 -37.60 6.25 29.56
N VAL A 132 -37.41 6.12 28.24
CA VAL A 132 -37.32 4.81 27.55
C VAL A 132 -36.05 4.07 27.94
N SER A 133 -34.96 4.79 28.19
CA SER A 133 -33.74 4.22 28.75
C SER A 133 -33.88 4.17 30.28
N GLN A 134 -34.62 3.20 30.83
CA GLN A 134 -34.75 2.94 32.27
C GLN A 134 -33.43 2.61 33.00
N ILE A 135 -32.27 2.96 32.43
CA ILE A 135 -30.98 2.83 33.08
C ILE A 135 -30.73 4.10 33.89
N PRO A 136 -30.54 4.02 35.23
CA PRO A 136 -30.32 5.18 36.10
C PRO A 136 -28.88 5.73 35.94
N LEU A 137 -28.44 5.99 34.70
CA LEU A 137 -27.17 6.65 34.41
C LEU A 137 -27.38 8.16 34.33
N ASP A 138 -26.30 8.89 34.62
CA ASP A 138 -26.23 10.34 34.47
C ASP A 138 -26.59 10.77 33.03
N PRO A 139 -27.45 11.80 32.85
CA PRO A 139 -27.81 12.33 31.53
C PRO A 139 -26.61 12.62 30.62
N PHE A 140 -25.47 13.08 31.15
CA PHE A 140 -24.28 13.33 30.31
C PHE A 140 -23.70 12.05 29.70
N ILE A 141 -23.72 10.95 30.44
CA ILE A 141 -23.22 9.66 29.97
C ILE A 141 -24.20 9.07 28.95
N THR A 142 -25.50 9.16 29.20
CA THR A 142 -26.52 8.68 28.25
C THR A 142 -26.46 9.45 26.95
N LEU A 143 -26.36 10.79 26.98
CA LEU A 143 -26.18 11.61 25.78
C LEU A 143 -24.91 11.25 25.00
N GLY A 144 -23.81 11.01 25.72
CA GLY A 144 -22.57 10.50 25.14
C GLY A 144 -22.79 9.16 24.44
N LEU A 145 -23.36 8.17 25.12
CA LEU A 145 -23.62 6.84 24.57
C LEU A 145 -24.55 6.86 23.36
N VAL A 146 -25.61 7.67 23.39
CA VAL A 146 -26.55 7.83 22.26
C VAL A 146 -25.83 8.43 21.05
N THR A 147 -25.02 9.46 21.27
CA THR A 147 -24.25 10.10 20.21
C THR A 147 -23.18 9.15 19.65
N PHE A 148 -22.48 8.43 20.52
CA PHE A 148 -21.47 7.43 20.13
C PHE A 148 -22.07 6.25 19.38
N THR A 149 -23.24 5.75 19.79
CA THR A 149 -23.92 4.65 19.10
C THR A 149 -24.41 5.09 17.73
N CYS A 150 -24.98 6.30 17.61
CA CYS A 150 -25.38 6.83 16.31
C CYS A 150 -24.17 7.08 15.39
N GLY A 151 -23.08 7.66 15.92
CA GLY A 151 -21.84 7.86 15.17
C GLY A 151 -21.16 6.55 14.77
N GLY A 152 -21.23 5.53 15.62
CA GLY A 152 -20.73 4.18 15.35
C GLY A 152 -21.56 3.42 14.31
N LEU A 153 -22.89 3.54 14.38
CA LEU A 153 -23.80 2.99 13.37
C LEU A 153 -23.59 3.67 12.01
N GLY A 154 -23.47 5.00 11.99
CA GLY A 154 -23.14 5.77 10.79
C GLY A 154 -21.80 5.33 10.19
N TRP A 155 -20.78 5.13 11.02
CA TRP A 155 -19.49 4.61 10.58
C TRP A 155 -19.58 3.22 9.94
N LEU A 156 -20.39 2.31 10.51
CA LEU A 156 -20.57 0.94 9.99
C LEU A 156 -21.32 0.91 8.65
N LEU A 157 -22.30 1.80 8.46
CA LEU A 157 -23.07 1.94 7.22
C LEU A 157 -22.28 2.66 6.11
N GLY A 158 -21.28 3.46 6.47
CA GLY A 158 -20.50 4.27 5.54
C GLY A 158 -19.80 3.48 4.39
N PRO A 159 -19.08 2.38 4.64
CA PRO A 159 -18.43 1.60 3.59
C PRO A 159 -19.39 1.05 2.53
N ALA A 160 -20.59 0.63 2.96
CA ALA A 160 -21.62 0.12 2.06
C ALA A 160 -22.15 1.24 1.15
N ALA A 161 -22.47 2.39 1.73
CA ALA A 161 -22.90 3.58 0.98
C ALA A 161 -21.82 4.09 0.02
N GLY A 162 -20.57 4.14 0.46
CA GLY A 162 -19.43 4.55 -0.36
C GLY A 162 -19.15 3.60 -1.53
N THR A 163 -19.34 2.29 -1.32
CA THR A 163 -19.20 1.29 -2.38
C THR A 163 -20.32 1.43 -3.42
N ALA A 164 -21.56 1.64 -2.97
CA ALA A 164 -22.70 1.89 -3.86
C ALA A 164 -22.48 3.12 -4.75
N LEU A 165 -22.04 4.25 -4.17
CA LEU A 165 -21.78 5.47 -4.93
C LEU A 165 -20.62 5.30 -5.93
N PHE A 166 -19.55 4.63 -5.52
CA PHE A 166 -18.42 4.36 -6.41
C PHE A 166 -18.83 3.48 -7.61
N ASN A 167 -19.66 2.47 -7.36
CA ASN A 167 -20.17 1.57 -8.40
C ASN A 167 -21.10 2.30 -9.37
N TRP A 168 -21.94 3.21 -8.85
CA TRP A 168 -22.81 4.02 -9.69
C TRP A 168 -22.02 4.99 -10.58
N LYS A 169 -21.07 5.72 -10.00
CA LYS A 169 -20.24 6.70 -10.74
C LYS A 169 -19.36 6.06 -11.81
N ASN A 170 -18.81 4.88 -11.56
CA ASN A 170 -17.86 4.23 -12.47
C ASN A 170 -18.49 3.08 -13.27
N ARG A 171 -19.81 3.06 -13.42
CA ARG A 171 -20.55 1.95 -14.08
C ARG A 171 -20.05 1.66 -15.50
N GLU A 172 -19.71 2.71 -16.26
CA GLU A 172 -19.29 2.63 -17.66
C GLU A 172 -17.85 2.11 -17.80
N LEU A 173 -16.98 2.48 -16.85
CA LEU A 173 -15.57 2.07 -16.87
C LEU A 173 -15.33 0.73 -16.17
N ARG A 174 -16.33 0.16 -15.48
CA ARG A 174 -16.17 -1.02 -14.63
C ARG A 174 -15.60 -2.23 -15.38
N ALA A 175 -16.13 -2.51 -16.56
CA ALA A 175 -15.65 -3.62 -17.39
C ALA A 175 -14.19 -3.42 -17.83
N GLN A 176 -13.82 -2.19 -18.23
CA GLN A 176 -12.47 -1.86 -18.65
C GLN A 176 -11.48 -1.92 -17.47
N ILE A 177 -11.90 -1.48 -16.28
CA ILE A 177 -11.11 -1.58 -15.05
C ILE A 177 -10.83 -3.06 -14.73
N GLU A 178 -11.82 -3.93 -14.83
CA GLU A 178 -11.65 -5.36 -14.54
C GLU A 178 -10.69 -6.04 -15.54
N LEU A 179 -10.81 -5.73 -16.83
CA LEU A 179 -9.90 -6.24 -17.86
C LEU A 179 -8.45 -5.80 -17.59
N ARG A 180 -8.22 -4.52 -17.31
CA ARG A 180 -6.88 -4.01 -16.97
C ARG A 180 -6.37 -4.53 -15.63
N GLU A 181 -7.25 -4.79 -14.66
CA GLU A 181 -6.90 -5.41 -13.38
C GLU A 181 -6.42 -6.87 -13.58
N LYS A 182 -7.10 -7.64 -14.44
CA LYS A 182 -6.65 -8.99 -14.84
C LYS A 182 -5.28 -8.95 -15.52
N GLU A 183 -5.06 -8.02 -16.44
CA GLU A 183 -3.75 -7.83 -17.09
C GLU A 183 -2.66 -7.46 -16.09
N PHE A 184 -2.95 -6.57 -15.16
CA PHE A 184 -2.03 -6.18 -14.09
C PHE A 184 -1.62 -7.41 -13.26
N TYR A 185 -2.59 -8.19 -12.77
CA TYR A 185 -2.29 -9.38 -11.99
C TYR A 185 -1.54 -10.45 -12.79
N ARG A 186 -1.80 -10.58 -14.09
CA ARG A 186 -1.01 -11.45 -14.97
C ARG A 186 0.46 -11.04 -15.00
N ARG A 187 0.75 -9.73 -15.05
CA ARG A 187 2.13 -9.22 -15.00
C ARG A 187 2.77 -9.38 -13.62
N VAL A 188 2.04 -9.08 -12.54
CA VAL A 188 2.52 -9.29 -11.17
C VAL A 188 2.86 -10.77 -10.94
N ARG A 189 1.98 -11.69 -11.35
CA ARG A 189 2.21 -13.13 -11.23
C ARG A 189 3.47 -13.60 -11.95
N ARG A 190 3.85 -12.96 -13.06
CA ARG A 190 5.06 -13.30 -13.83
C ARG A 190 6.34 -12.82 -13.13
N TYR A 191 6.32 -11.64 -12.51
CA TYR A 191 7.52 -10.99 -11.97
C TYR A 191 7.67 -11.10 -10.45
N ARG A 192 6.66 -11.62 -9.74
CA ARG A 192 6.72 -11.85 -8.30
C ARG A 192 7.87 -12.79 -7.94
N VAL A 193 8.40 -12.56 -6.75
CA VAL A 193 9.44 -13.37 -6.12
C VAL A 193 8.79 -14.44 -5.23
N ASP A 194 9.43 -15.61 -5.11
CA ASP A 194 8.97 -16.67 -4.20
C ASP A 194 9.25 -16.31 -2.73
N PRO A 195 8.23 -16.34 -1.85
CA PRO A 195 8.33 -15.85 -0.49
C PRO A 195 9.04 -16.85 0.43
N SER A 196 9.13 -18.12 0.04
CA SER A 196 9.78 -19.18 0.82
C SER A 196 11.25 -18.92 1.14
N ASN A 197 11.90 -18.06 0.35
CA ASN A 197 13.30 -17.70 0.53
C ASN A 197 13.50 -16.36 1.27
N SER A 198 12.48 -15.89 1.99
CA SER A 198 12.59 -14.69 2.85
C SER A 198 13.54 -14.95 4.02
N SER A 199 14.44 -14.01 4.28
CA SER A 199 15.26 -13.99 5.51
C SER A 199 14.98 -12.71 6.30
N MET A 200 15.21 -12.72 7.61
CA MET A 200 15.08 -11.53 8.47
C MET A 200 15.93 -10.34 7.94
N ALA A 201 17.08 -10.63 7.33
CA ALA A 201 17.97 -9.64 6.73
C ALA A 201 17.55 -9.17 5.32
N ASN A 202 16.60 -9.86 4.68
CA ASN A 202 16.11 -9.55 3.34
C ASN A 202 14.61 -9.81 3.27
N PRO A 203 13.78 -8.88 3.78
CA PRO A 203 12.34 -9.02 3.74
C PRO A 203 11.86 -9.10 2.29
N VAL A 204 10.83 -9.92 2.06
CA VAL A 204 10.25 -10.09 0.72
C VAL A 204 9.46 -8.84 0.35
N PRO A 205 9.68 -8.27 -0.84
CA PRO A 205 8.84 -7.18 -1.33
C PRO A 205 7.39 -7.67 -1.49
N ASP A 206 6.41 -6.76 -1.39
CA ASP A 206 4.98 -7.09 -1.39
C ASP A 206 4.61 -8.17 -2.41
N TYR A 207 4.27 -9.37 -1.91
CA TYR A 207 4.08 -10.57 -2.75
C TYR A 207 2.94 -10.42 -3.76
N TYR A 208 1.89 -9.69 -3.39
CA TYR A 208 0.70 -9.46 -4.22
C TYR A 208 0.72 -8.13 -4.97
N GLY A 209 1.76 -7.29 -4.79
CA GLY A 209 1.80 -5.95 -5.36
C GLY A 209 0.68 -5.04 -4.81
N GLU A 210 0.26 -5.26 -3.56
CA GLU A 210 -0.90 -4.59 -2.96
C GLU A 210 -0.72 -3.06 -2.88
N LYS A 211 0.52 -2.61 -2.65
CA LYS A 211 0.88 -1.20 -2.52
C LYS A 211 1.22 -0.53 -3.85
N VAL A 212 1.17 -1.27 -4.97
CA VAL A 212 1.42 -0.71 -6.30
C VAL A 212 0.20 0.14 -6.72
N SER A 213 0.32 1.44 -6.52
CA SER A 213 -0.75 2.41 -6.74
C SER A 213 -0.49 3.39 -7.87
N SER A 214 0.66 3.26 -8.54
CA SER A 214 1.09 4.06 -9.68
C SER A 214 2.04 3.27 -10.58
N VAL A 215 2.30 3.77 -11.79
CA VAL A 215 3.29 3.18 -12.71
C VAL A 215 4.70 3.29 -12.13
N HIS A 216 4.99 4.37 -11.40
CA HIS A 216 6.27 4.55 -10.73
C HIS A 216 6.50 3.48 -9.66
N ASP A 217 5.49 3.24 -8.81
CA ASP A 217 5.54 2.21 -7.76
C ASP A 217 5.72 0.82 -8.38
N TYR A 218 5.10 0.56 -9.54
CA TYR A 218 5.29 -0.70 -10.26
C TYR A 218 6.74 -0.90 -10.71
N ARG A 219 7.39 0.16 -11.25
CA ARG A 219 8.80 0.10 -11.64
C ARG A 219 9.71 -0.10 -10.45
N GLN A 220 9.42 0.56 -9.33
CA GLN A 220 10.17 0.38 -8.09
C GLN A 220 10.03 -1.05 -7.58
N TRP A 221 8.80 -1.57 -7.51
CA TRP A 221 8.52 -2.94 -7.12
C TRP A 221 9.27 -3.97 -8.00
N LEU A 222 9.35 -3.75 -9.32
CA LEU A 222 10.16 -4.60 -10.20
C LEU A 222 11.66 -4.55 -9.89
N LYS A 223 12.19 -3.39 -9.50
CA LYS A 223 13.59 -3.26 -9.04
C LYS A 223 13.79 -4.01 -7.74
N ASP A 224 12.85 -3.90 -6.80
CA ASP A 224 12.92 -4.59 -5.51
C ASP A 224 12.89 -6.11 -5.69
N CYS A 225 12.05 -6.61 -6.60
CA CYS A 225 12.03 -8.03 -6.99
C CYS A 225 13.36 -8.49 -7.58
N ARG A 226 13.97 -7.69 -8.46
CA ARG A 226 15.30 -7.98 -9.04
C ARG A 226 16.41 -7.93 -7.99
N ALA A 227 16.35 -6.97 -7.07
CA ALA A 227 17.33 -6.82 -5.99
C ALA A 227 17.27 -8.02 -5.04
N PHE A 228 16.07 -8.47 -4.67
CA PHE A 228 15.87 -9.71 -3.91
C PHE A 228 16.46 -10.92 -4.67
N ASN A 229 16.15 -11.01 -5.97
CA ASN A 229 16.64 -12.09 -6.82
C ASN A 229 18.16 -12.07 -7.05
N LYS A 230 18.80 -10.90 -6.97
CA LYS A 230 20.25 -10.76 -7.05
C LYS A 230 20.90 -11.24 -5.75
N LYS A 231 20.38 -10.80 -4.60
CA LYS A 231 20.89 -11.19 -3.27
C LYS A 231 20.90 -12.71 -3.11
N ARG A 232 19.84 -13.42 -3.49
CA ARG A 232 19.81 -14.90 -3.44
C ARG A 232 20.90 -15.56 -4.29
N THR A 233 21.22 -15.04 -5.47
CA THR A 233 22.25 -15.62 -6.34
C THR A 233 23.67 -15.30 -5.90
N THR A 234 23.87 -14.23 -5.12
CA THR A 234 25.19 -13.84 -4.63
C THR A 234 25.74 -14.80 -3.57
N TYR A 235 24.88 -15.45 -2.78
CA TYR A 235 25.31 -16.37 -1.71
C TYR A 235 25.38 -17.85 -2.14
N LEU A 236 24.94 -18.18 -3.35
CA LEU A 236 24.96 -19.54 -3.91
C LEU A 236 26.16 -19.79 -4.83
N LYS A 237 27.13 -18.88 -4.85
CA LYS A 237 28.30 -18.90 -5.73
C LYS A 237 29.56 -18.92 -4.89
#